data_AF-A0A2K9A1T5-F1
#
_entry.id   AF-A0A2K9A1T5-F1
#
_cell.length_a   1.000
_cell.length_b   1.000
_cell.length_c   1.000
_cell.angle_alpha   90.00
_cell.angle_beta   90.00
_cell.angle_gamma   90.00
#
_symmetry.space_group_name_H-M   'P 1'
#
loop_
_entity.id
_entity.type
_entity.pdbx_description
1 polymer ?
#
loop_
_entity_poly.entity_id
_entity_poly.type
_entity_poly.pdbx_seq_one_letter_code
_entity_poly.pdbx_strand_id
1 'polypeptide(L)'
;MRTMMKVLFILLGVGVIFVMAAIIFVPEWSLVAGTFNSDRDYGEMITHEEDQVITGIKLELENRHIVVNNVDQDELTINYYAEENDTFTFDIVDDVFVMTHDFESFWLNIFSWNMVSREYVTVTVNIPETWTLESVDLKTMTGDIDMDFDDEKTYQNVRLYNRTGSMDISNVTALELYAHTDTGDIFMSDINVSGDYEVELSTGDMTLNGVSANTFSAKSSTGDIELMDITANDATVDNSTGRISISDSTFTSLNADISTGRIVLNHVIANSYILESSTGDIVVTLSTIDDYRFDLETDTGKIKINGNSQGDEYQSLNGSIIFSANTNTGNITIEVDA
;
A
#
# COMPACT_ATOMS: atom_id res chain seq x y z
N MET A 1 -22.54 -30.43 -29.25
CA MET A 1 -21.59 -29.82 -28.29
C MET A 1 -20.16 -30.34 -28.44
N ARG A 2 -19.85 -31.63 -28.22
CA ARG A 2 -18.46 -32.13 -28.26
C ARG A 2 -17.70 -31.88 -29.58
N THR A 3 -18.37 -31.99 -30.73
CA THR A 3 -17.75 -31.76 -32.05
C THR A 3 -17.47 -30.28 -32.33
N MET A 4 -18.39 -29.41 -31.92
CA MET A 4 -18.26 -27.95 -32.05
C MET A 4 -17.10 -27.43 -31.19
N MET A 5 -16.95 -27.97 -29.98
CA MET A 5 -15.87 -27.61 -29.06
C MET A 5 -14.48 -28.03 -29.60
N LYS A 6 -14.39 -29.19 -30.27
CA LYS A 6 -13.14 -29.62 -30.94
C LYS A 6 -12.76 -28.70 -32.11
N VAL A 7 -13.73 -28.27 -32.91
CA VAL A 7 -13.49 -27.32 -34.02
C VAL A 7 -13.02 -25.97 -33.47
N LEU A 8 -13.61 -25.51 -32.36
CA LEU A 8 -13.19 -24.28 -31.69
C LEU A 8 -11.74 -24.36 -31.21
N PHE A 9 -11.36 -25.44 -30.50
CA PHE A 9 -9.97 -25.62 -30.05
C PHE A 9 -8.96 -25.71 -31.20
N ILE A 10 -9.34 -26.32 -32.33
CA ILE A 10 -8.49 -26.36 -33.52
C ILE A 10 -8.33 -24.96 -34.11
N LEU A 11 -9.40 -24.17 -34.22
CA LEU A 11 -9.34 -22.79 -34.72
C LEU A 11 -8.49 -21.90 -33.81
N LEU A 12 -8.63 -22.05 -32.49
CA LEU A 12 -7.85 -21.31 -31.50
C LEU A 12 -6.36 -21.70 -31.57
N GLY A 13 -6.06 -22.99 -31.67
CA GLY A 13 -4.70 -23.48 -31.85
C GLY A 13 -4.05 -23.03 -33.15
N VAL A 14 -4.79 -23.02 -34.26
CA VAL A 14 -4.32 -22.49 -35.55
C VAL A 14 -4.09 -20.99 -35.45
N GLY A 15 -4.97 -20.24 -34.79
CA GLY A 15 -4.80 -18.81 -34.54
C GLY A 15 -3.52 -18.50 -33.77
N VAL A 16 -3.25 -19.23 -32.68
CA VAL A 16 -2.02 -19.07 -31.88
C VAL A 16 -0.77 -19.38 -32.71
N ILE A 17 -0.80 -20.41 -33.56
CA ILE A 17 0.31 -20.73 -34.47
C ILE A 17 0.55 -19.60 -35.48
N PHE A 18 -0.50 -18.98 -36.02
CA PHE A 18 -0.35 -17.83 -36.92
C PHE A 18 0.22 -16.60 -36.21
N VAL A 19 -0.18 -16.33 -34.97
CA VAL A 19 0.38 -15.24 -34.15
C VAL A 19 1.85 -15.51 -33.86
N MET A 20 2.22 -16.72 -33.42
CA MET A 20 3.63 -17.09 -33.19
C MET A 20 4.46 -17.00 -34.48
N ALA A 21 3.93 -17.46 -35.62
CA ALA A 21 4.61 -17.33 -36.90
C ALA A 21 4.78 -15.86 -37.29
N ALA A 22 3.75 -15.02 -37.12
CA ALA A 22 3.84 -13.58 -37.39
C ALA A 22 4.94 -12.92 -36.56
N ILE A 23 5.01 -13.21 -35.25
CA ILE A 23 6.04 -12.72 -34.32
C ILE A 23 7.46 -13.13 -34.77
N ILE A 24 7.66 -14.38 -35.21
CA ILE A 24 8.96 -14.89 -35.67
C ILE A 24 9.43 -14.22 -36.98
N PHE A 25 8.49 -13.82 -37.84
CA PHE A 25 8.79 -13.23 -39.14
C PHE A 25 8.74 -11.69 -39.15
N VAL A 26 8.48 -11.03 -38.01
CA VAL A 26 8.59 -9.56 -37.91
C VAL A 26 10.07 -9.17 -37.92
N PRO A 27 10.55 -8.42 -38.93
CA PRO A 27 11.97 -8.07 -39.06
C PRO A 27 12.44 -7.02 -38.05
N GLU A 28 11.53 -6.23 -37.46
CA GLU A 28 11.83 -5.19 -36.48
C GLU A 28 10.78 -5.16 -35.36
N TRP A 29 11.18 -5.54 -34.14
CA TRP A 29 10.31 -5.55 -32.96
C TRP A 29 9.74 -4.16 -32.61
N SER A 30 10.46 -3.09 -32.97
CA SER A 30 10.05 -1.69 -32.80
C SER A 30 8.76 -1.35 -33.57
N LEU A 31 8.54 -1.95 -34.75
CA LEU A 31 7.32 -1.72 -35.54
C LEU A 31 6.09 -2.36 -34.88
N VAL A 32 6.27 -3.46 -34.15
CA VAL A 32 5.20 -4.14 -33.40
C VAL A 32 4.95 -3.44 -32.07
N ALA A 33 5.99 -3.00 -31.37
CA ALA A 33 5.82 -2.19 -30.15
C ALA A 33 5.03 -0.90 -30.42
N GLY A 34 5.29 -0.22 -31.55
CA GLY A 34 4.57 0.98 -31.96
C GLY A 34 3.11 0.75 -32.40
N THR A 35 2.68 -0.49 -32.67
CA THR A 35 1.26 -0.81 -32.95
C THR A 35 0.41 -0.98 -31.70
N PHE A 36 1.04 -1.13 -30.53
CA PHE A 36 0.38 -1.24 -29.24
C PHE A 36 0.52 0.02 -28.40
N ASN A 37 1.16 1.07 -28.91
CA ASN A 37 1.28 2.35 -28.22
C ASN A 37 0.19 3.31 -28.72
N SER A 38 -0.60 3.84 -27.79
CA SER A 38 -1.71 4.77 -28.06
C SER A 38 -1.45 6.19 -27.55
N ASP A 39 -0.19 6.57 -27.32
CA ASP A 39 0.18 7.92 -26.86
C ASP A 39 -0.33 9.00 -27.83
N ARG A 40 -0.43 8.68 -29.13
CA ARG A 40 -0.93 9.58 -30.17
C ARG A 40 -2.42 9.91 -30.07
N ASP A 41 -3.17 9.12 -29.29
CA ASP A 41 -4.60 9.35 -29.08
C ASP A 41 -4.82 10.48 -28.05
N TYR A 42 -3.80 10.76 -27.24
CA TYR A 42 -3.77 11.88 -26.29
C TYR A 42 -3.31 13.16 -26.98
N GLY A 43 -3.96 14.28 -26.62
CA GLY A 43 -3.64 15.60 -27.13
C GLY A 43 -2.35 16.22 -26.56
N GLU A 44 -2.22 17.53 -26.71
CA GLU A 44 -1.21 18.30 -25.96
C GLU A 44 -1.57 18.33 -24.46
N MET A 45 -0.57 18.57 -23.61
CA MET A 45 -0.77 18.73 -22.17
C MET A 45 -1.75 19.87 -21.90
N ILE A 46 -2.72 19.61 -21.02
CA ILE A 46 -3.70 20.58 -20.56
C ILE A 46 -3.30 20.98 -19.14
N THR A 47 -3.27 22.29 -18.88
CA THR A 47 -3.06 22.86 -17.55
C THR A 47 -4.34 23.55 -17.10
N HIS A 48 -4.84 23.14 -15.94
CA HIS A 48 -5.87 23.86 -15.21
C HIS A 48 -5.21 24.69 -14.11
N GLU A 49 -5.54 25.99 -14.04
CA GLU A 49 -5.00 26.94 -13.07
C GLU A 49 -6.13 27.36 -12.11
N GLU A 50 -5.84 27.36 -10.81
CA GLU A 50 -6.75 27.85 -9.78
C GLU A 50 -6.06 28.91 -8.91
N ASP A 51 -6.65 30.11 -8.92
CA ASP A 51 -6.12 31.29 -8.24
C ASP A 51 -6.78 31.49 -6.86
N GLN A 52 -7.92 30.84 -6.61
CA GLN A 52 -8.61 30.93 -5.34
C GLN A 52 -7.97 30.00 -4.32
N VAL A 53 -7.64 30.54 -3.16
CA VAL A 53 -7.13 29.74 -2.04
C VAL A 53 -8.21 28.77 -1.58
N ILE A 54 -7.91 27.48 -1.71
CA ILE A 54 -8.76 26.36 -1.27
C ILE A 54 -8.27 25.81 0.07
N THR A 55 -9.14 25.08 0.76
CA THR A 55 -8.84 24.40 2.02
C THR A 55 -8.58 22.90 1.83
N GLY A 56 -8.87 22.35 0.65
CA GLY A 56 -8.58 20.95 0.37
C GLY A 56 -8.68 20.59 -1.10
N ILE A 57 -8.20 19.40 -1.42
CA ILE A 57 -8.23 18.85 -2.77
C ILE A 57 -8.87 17.47 -2.72
N LYS A 58 -9.77 17.23 -3.67
CA LYS A 58 -10.40 15.94 -3.91
C LYS A 58 -10.26 15.54 -5.37
N LEU A 59 -9.62 14.40 -5.64
CA LEU A 59 -9.51 13.81 -6.97
C LEU A 59 -10.20 12.45 -7.00
N GLU A 60 -11.13 12.24 -7.93
CA GLU A 60 -11.76 10.95 -8.20
C GLU A 60 -11.52 10.55 -9.66
N LEU A 61 -10.53 9.69 -9.89
CA LEU A 61 -10.08 9.32 -11.23
C LEU A 61 -10.26 7.82 -11.52
N GLU A 62 -10.60 7.46 -12.76
CA GLU A 62 -10.68 6.03 -13.14
C GLU A 62 -9.30 5.42 -13.44
N ASN A 63 -8.65 5.81 -14.54
CA ASN A 63 -7.38 5.20 -14.99
C ASN A 63 -6.27 6.23 -15.08
N ARG A 64 -5.87 6.80 -13.93
CA ARG A 64 -4.81 7.82 -13.85
C ARG A 64 -3.90 7.60 -12.66
N HIS A 65 -2.61 7.81 -12.86
CA HIS A 65 -1.67 8.07 -11.78
C HIS A 65 -1.91 9.48 -11.24
N ILE A 66 -1.73 9.67 -9.94
CA ILE A 66 -1.82 10.96 -9.27
C ILE A 66 -0.46 11.26 -8.66
N VAL A 67 0.10 12.41 -9.01
CA VAL A 67 1.35 12.92 -8.41
C VAL A 67 1.03 14.27 -7.77
N VAL A 68 1.36 14.43 -6.50
CA VAL A 68 1.16 15.69 -5.77
C VAL A 68 2.51 16.28 -5.42
N ASN A 69 2.76 17.49 -5.91
CA ASN A 69 3.98 18.24 -5.64
C ASN A 69 3.67 19.52 -4.88
N ASN A 70 4.65 20.00 -4.11
CA ASN A 70 4.70 21.39 -3.70
C ASN A 70 5.72 22.15 -4.54
N VAL A 71 5.36 23.35 -5.01
CA VAL A 71 6.21 24.12 -5.92
C VAL A 71 6.22 25.60 -5.55
N ASP A 72 7.34 26.27 -5.86
CA ASP A 72 7.52 27.72 -5.75
C ASP A 72 6.79 28.45 -6.90
N GLN A 73 5.46 28.54 -6.77
CA GLN A 73 4.59 29.31 -7.65
C GLN A 73 3.40 29.87 -6.85
N ASP A 74 2.62 30.79 -7.45
CA ASP A 74 1.56 31.52 -6.74
C ASP A 74 0.18 30.80 -6.79
N GLU A 75 -0.05 30.01 -7.83
CA GLU A 75 -1.36 29.43 -8.18
C GLU A 75 -1.30 27.89 -8.19
N LEU A 76 -2.42 27.24 -7.87
CA LEU A 76 -2.50 25.79 -8.02
C LEU A 76 -2.59 25.44 -9.49
N THR A 77 -1.81 24.43 -9.91
CA THR A 77 -1.84 23.95 -11.30
C THR A 77 -2.06 22.46 -11.34
N ILE A 78 -2.90 22.01 -12.27
CA ILE A 78 -3.14 20.60 -12.53
C ILE A 78 -2.81 20.33 -14.00
N ASN A 79 -1.76 19.55 -14.21
CA ASN A 79 -1.31 19.13 -15.53
C ASN A 79 -1.82 17.72 -15.83
N TYR A 80 -2.49 17.55 -16.95
CA TYR A 80 -3.04 16.27 -17.38
C TYR A 80 -3.14 16.19 -18.91
N TYR A 81 -3.30 14.98 -19.43
CA TYR A 81 -3.62 14.73 -20.82
C TYR A 81 -5.02 14.10 -20.94
N ALA A 82 -5.67 14.37 -22.07
CA ALA A 82 -6.98 13.82 -22.40
C ALA A 82 -7.01 13.30 -23.84
N GLU A 83 -7.65 12.16 -24.04
CA GLU A 83 -8.11 11.64 -25.33
C GLU A 83 -9.62 11.88 -25.51
N GLU A 84 -10.17 11.51 -26.68
CA GLU A 84 -11.57 11.76 -27.03
C GLU A 84 -12.58 11.11 -26.06
N ASN A 85 -12.23 9.99 -25.43
CA ASN A 85 -13.11 9.26 -24.52
C ASN A 85 -12.98 9.67 -23.04
N ASP A 86 -12.04 10.56 -22.72
CA ASP A 86 -11.88 11.06 -21.36
C ASP A 86 -12.85 12.22 -21.08
N THR A 87 -13.53 12.16 -19.94
CA THR A 87 -14.34 13.28 -19.46
C THR A 87 -13.80 13.75 -18.11
N PHE A 88 -13.25 14.97 -18.10
CA PHE A 88 -12.81 15.65 -16.89
C PHE A 88 -13.80 16.75 -16.47
N THR A 89 -14.11 16.81 -15.18
CA THR A 89 -14.93 17.88 -14.61
C THR A 89 -14.23 18.51 -13.41
N PHE A 90 -14.42 19.81 -13.24
CA PHE A 90 -13.82 20.61 -12.18
C PHE A 90 -14.90 21.40 -11.45
N ASP A 91 -14.86 21.40 -10.13
CA ASP A 91 -15.80 22.14 -9.27
C ASP A 91 -15.09 22.60 -7.99
N ILE A 92 -15.68 23.58 -7.30
CA ILE A 92 -15.28 23.98 -5.95
C ILE A 92 -16.50 23.85 -5.06
N VAL A 93 -16.43 22.92 -4.10
CA VAL A 93 -17.51 22.65 -3.16
C VAL A 93 -16.98 22.89 -1.76
N ASP A 94 -17.55 23.87 -1.05
CA ASP A 94 -17.16 24.23 0.32
C ASP A 94 -15.65 24.49 0.48
N ASP A 95 -15.08 25.30 -0.42
CA ASP A 95 -13.65 25.63 -0.51
C ASP A 95 -12.72 24.43 -0.79
N VAL A 96 -13.25 23.28 -1.19
CA VAL A 96 -12.49 22.11 -1.64
C VAL A 96 -12.52 22.05 -3.16
N PHE A 97 -11.35 21.99 -3.79
CA PHE A 97 -11.24 21.75 -5.23
C PHE A 97 -11.56 20.29 -5.54
N VAL A 98 -12.47 20.05 -6.48
CA VAL A 98 -12.90 18.71 -6.88
C VAL A 98 -12.60 18.49 -8.36
N MET A 99 -11.82 17.45 -8.65
CA MET A 99 -11.60 16.95 -10.00
C MET A 99 -12.16 15.53 -10.12
N THR A 100 -12.96 15.29 -11.16
CA THR A 100 -13.46 13.95 -11.49
C THR A 100 -13.06 13.58 -12.91
N HIS A 101 -12.71 12.31 -13.12
CA HIS A 101 -12.35 11.75 -14.41
C HIS A 101 -13.09 10.43 -14.64
N ASP A 102 -13.87 10.38 -15.71
CA ASP A 102 -14.52 9.17 -16.23
C ASP A 102 -13.99 8.82 -17.62
N PHE A 103 -13.91 7.53 -17.91
CA PHE A 103 -13.41 7.00 -19.17
C PHE A 103 -14.44 6.07 -19.81
N GLU A 104 -15.07 6.52 -20.91
CA GLU A 104 -16.05 5.71 -21.61
C GLU A 104 -15.38 4.58 -22.43
N SER A 105 -15.23 3.40 -21.83
CA SER A 105 -14.74 2.21 -22.54
C SER A 105 -15.81 1.60 -23.44
N PHE A 106 -15.61 1.65 -24.76
CA PHE A 106 -16.45 0.93 -25.71
C PHE A 106 -16.16 -0.59 -25.69
N TRP A 107 -17.14 -1.42 -25.31
CA TRP A 107 -17.02 -2.87 -25.10
C TRP A 107 -16.49 -3.72 -26.28
N LEU A 108 -16.29 -3.14 -27.47
CA LEU A 108 -15.68 -3.83 -28.62
C LEU A 108 -14.14 -3.77 -28.59
N ASN A 109 -13.53 -3.06 -27.64
CA ASN A 109 -12.08 -2.96 -27.44
C ASN A 109 -11.45 -4.10 -26.62
N ILE A 110 -12.15 -5.20 -26.36
CA ILE A 110 -11.62 -6.37 -25.63
C ILE A 110 -10.40 -7.08 -26.29
N PHE A 111 -9.92 -6.58 -27.43
CA PHE A 111 -8.73 -7.05 -28.13
C PHE A 111 -7.65 -5.97 -28.33
N SER A 112 -7.87 -4.73 -27.88
CA SER A 112 -6.85 -3.68 -27.95
C SER A 112 -5.94 -3.76 -26.72
N TRP A 113 -4.78 -4.38 -26.90
CA TRP A 113 -3.67 -4.29 -25.95
C TRP A 113 -2.95 -2.94 -26.14
N ASN A 114 -3.68 -1.84 -25.97
CA ASN A 114 -3.11 -0.51 -26.11
C ASN A 114 -2.44 -0.13 -24.78
N MET A 115 -1.13 -0.04 -24.81
CA MET A 115 -0.29 0.49 -23.75
C MET A 115 -0.15 2.00 -23.96
N VAL A 116 -0.55 2.77 -22.96
CA VAL A 116 -0.30 4.21 -22.91
C VAL A 116 0.92 4.43 -22.01
N SER A 117 1.83 5.31 -22.41
CA SER A 117 2.97 5.69 -21.58
C SER A 117 2.48 6.41 -20.32
N ARG A 118 3.14 6.16 -19.18
CA ARG A 118 2.79 6.72 -17.86
C ARG A 118 2.56 8.24 -17.90
N GLU A 119 3.36 8.96 -18.66
CA GLU A 119 3.25 10.43 -18.83
C GLU A 119 1.82 10.87 -19.21
N TYR A 120 1.20 10.21 -20.19
CA TYR A 120 -0.13 10.60 -20.70
C TYR A 120 -1.28 10.20 -19.78
N VAL A 121 -1.05 9.27 -18.85
CA VAL A 121 -2.04 8.83 -17.87
C VAL A 121 -1.71 9.33 -16.46
N THR A 122 -0.84 10.33 -16.32
CA THR A 122 -0.53 10.98 -15.04
C THR A 122 -1.26 12.31 -14.93
N VAL A 123 -1.93 12.52 -13.80
CA VAL A 123 -2.42 13.83 -13.35
C VAL A 123 -1.45 14.35 -12.30
N THR A 124 -0.79 15.48 -12.61
CA THR A 124 0.16 16.13 -11.69
C THR A 124 -0.49 17.35 -11.08
N VAL A 125 -0.61 17.36 -9.75
CA VAL A 125 -1.16 18.46 -8.96
C VAL A 125 0.01 19.20 -8.32
N ASN A 126 0.28 20.43 -8.75
CA ASN A 126 1.31 21.26 -8.14
C ASN A 126 0.65 22.32 -7.25
N ILE A 127 0.87 22.17 -5.95
CA ILE A 127 0.32 23.02 -4.90
C ILE A 127 1.37 24.09 -4.57
N PRO A 128 1.02 25.39 -4.56
CA PRO A 128 1.89 26.44 -4.08
C PRO A 128 2.43 26.13 -2.68
N GLU A 129 3.73 26.30 -2.44
CA GLU A 129 4.31 26.16 -1.11
C GLU A 129 3.71 27.12 -0.08
N THR A 130 3.13 28.24 -0.53
CA THR A 130 2.47 29.23 0.31
C THR A 130 1.07 28.80 0.77
N TRP A 131 0.48 27.80 0.13
CA TRP A 131 -0.87 27.33 0.44
C TRP A 131 -0.84 26.36 1.62
N THR A 132 -1.86 26.46 2.48
CA THR A 132 -2.06 25.52 3.60
C THR A 132 -3.37 24.80 3.35
N LEU A 133 -3.27 23.52 2.98
CA LEU A 133 -4.43 22.67 2.80
C LEU A 133 -4.73 21.94 4.11
N GLU A 134 -6.00 21.88 4.47
CA GLU A 134 -6.48 21.07 5.57
C GLU A 134 -6.73 19.63 5.14
N SER A 135 -7.10 19.36 3.89
CA SER A 135 -7.45 17.99 3.46
C SER A 135 -6.98 17.61 2.06
N VAL A 136 -6.63 16.34 1.92
CA VAL A 136 -6.28 15.69 0.65
C VAL A 136 -7.05 14.37 0.55
N ASP A 137 -7.93 14.25 -0.43
CA ASP A 137 -8.74 13.05 -0.72
C ASP A 137 -8.46 12.58 -2.15
N LEU A 138 -7.61 11.58 -2.30
CA LEU A 138 -7.13 11.08 -3.59
C LEU A 138 -7.67 9.70 -3.85
N LYS A 139 -8.39 9.56 -4.96
CA LYS A 139 -8.96 8.28 -5.39
C LYS A 139 -8.59 8.01 -6.84
N THR A 140 -8.03 6.82 -7.09
CA THR A 140 -7.87 6.28 -8.44
C THR A 140 -8.27 4.80 -8.52
N MET A 141 -8.89 4.36 -9.61
CA MET A 141 -9.24 2.94 -9.79
C MET A 141 -8.07 2.14 -10.36
N THR A 142 -7.32 2.71 -11.30
CA THR A 142 -6.09 2.16 -11.87
C THR A 142 -5.04 3.25 -11.99
N GLY A 143 -3.94 3.13 -11.28
CA GLY A 143 -2.84 4.10 -11.29
C GLY A 143 -2.21 4.22 -9.91
N ASP A 144 -1.02 4.81 -9.86
CA ASP A 144 -0.29 4.98 -8.60
C ASP A 144 -0.67 6.32 -7.97
N ILE A 145 -0.54 6.42 -6.65
CA ILE A 145 -0.63 7.70 -5.93
C ILE A 145 0.75 8.01 -5.36
N ASP A 146 1.27 9.18 -5.68
CA ASP A 146 2.58 9.65 -5.28
C ASP A 146 2.44 10.99 -4.54
N MET A 147 2.81 10.96 -3.26
CA MET A 147 2.92 12.09 -2.34
C MET A 147 4.31 12.05 -1.68
N ASP A 148 5.36 11.98 -2.49
CA ASP A 148 6.76 12.06 -2.06
C ASP A 148 7.23 13.52 -2.01
N PHE A 149 7.35 14.08 -0.79
CA PHE A 149 7.74 15.47 -0.59
C PHE A 149 9.17 15.59 -0.07
N ASP A 150 9.94 16.55 -0.58
CA ASP A 150 11.29 16.86 -0.05
C ASP A 150 11.25 17.46 1.37
N ASP A 151 10.20 18.22 1.69
CA ASP A 151 9.99 18.89 2.98
C ASP A 151 8.65 18.46 3.61
N GLU A 152 8.60 18.38 4.94
CA GLU A 152 7.40 17.99 5.68
C GLU A 152 6.16 18.82 5.29
N LYS A 153 5.05 18.14 4.98
CA LYS A 153 3.73 18.73 4.71
C LYS A 153 2.74 18.37 5.80
N THR A 154 1.96 19.37 6.23
CA THR A 154 0.96 19.20 7.28
C THR A 154 -0.45 19.27 6.72
N TYR A 155 -1.26 18.27 7.05
CA TYR A 155 -2.68 18.21 6.75
C TYR A 155 -3.50 17.95 8.03
N GLN A 156 -4.79 18.20 7.99
CA GLN A 156 -5.72 17.62 8.98
C GLN A 156 -6.10 16.20 8.55
N ASN A 157 -6.57 16.03 7.31
CA ASN A 157 -7.08 14.74 6.84
C ASN A 157 -6.39 14.32 5.54
N VAL A 158 -5.82 13.11 5.54
CA VAL A 158 -5.28 12.47 4.33
C VAL A 158 -6.07 11.20 4.08
N ARG A 159 -6.76 11.12 2.94
CA ARG A 159 -7.52 9.95 2.51
C ARG A 159 -7.06 9.51 1.13
N LEU A 160 -6.50 8.31 1.05
CA LEU A 160 -5.98 7.75 -0.18
C LEU A 160 -6.70 6.44 -0.49
N TYR A 161 -7.20 6.31 -1.71
CA TYR A 161 -7.85 5.10 -2.18
C TYR A 161 -7.35 4.73 -3.57
N ASN A 162 -6.81 3.52 -3.68
CA ASN A 162 -6.49 2.89 -4.94
C ASN A 162 -7.16 1.51 -5.03
N ARG A 163 -7.59 1.13 -6.24
CA ARG A 163 -7.98 -0.27 -6.50
C ARG A 163 -6.86 -1.07 -7.14
N THR A 164 -6.18 -0.55 -8.15
CA THR A 164 -4.98 -1.19 -8.71
C THR A 164 -3.87 -0.18 -8.95
N GLY A 165 -2.71 -0.40 -8.34
CA GLY A 165 -1.60 0.55 -8.34
C GLY A 165 -0.98 0.68 -6.95
N SER A 166 0.19 1.30 -6.89
CA SER A 166 0.94 1.46 -5.64
C SER A 166 0.74 2.85 -5.05
N MET A 167 1.01 2.98 -3.76
CA MET A 167 1.08 4.29 -3.10
C MET A 167 2.49 4.52 -2.56
N ASP A 168 3.05 5.69 -2.84
CA ASP A 168 4.30 6.18 -2.24
C ASP A 168 4.02 7.52 -1.54
N ILE A 169 4.23 7.56 -0.22
CA ILE A 169 3.94 8.73 0.61
C ILE A 169 5.14 8.99 1.51
N SER A 170 5.68 10.20 1.47
CA SER A 170 6.78 10.60 2.35
C SER A 170 6.57 11.96 2.99
N ASN A 171 7.15 12.17 4.17
CA ASN A 171 7.25 13.50 4.80
C ASN A 171 5.89 14.17 5.04
N VAL A 172 4.95 13.44 5.65
CA VAL A 172 3.59 13.94 5.94
C VAL A 172 3.29 13.93 7.44
N THR A 173 2.89 15.07 7.97
CA THR A 173 2.22 15.21 9.27
C THR A 173 0.71 15.35 9.08
N ALA A 174 -0.10 14.57 9.81
CA ALA A 174 -1.57 14.63 9.74
C ALA A 174 -2.26 14.56 11.12
N LEU A 175 -3.54 14.96 11.18
CA LEU A 175 -4.41 14.56 12.31
C LEU A 175 -4.95 13.15 12.08
N GLU A 176 -5.47 12.87 10.89
CA GLU A 176 -5.98 11.56 10.48
C GLU A 176 -5.39 11.16 9.13
N LEU A 177 -4.97 9.89 9.01
CA LEU A 177 -4.50 9.32 7.75
C LEU A 177 -5.16 7.97 7.51
N TYR A 178 -5.83 7.84 6.37
CA TYR A 178 -6.37 6.59 5.86
C TYR A 178 -5.83 6.31 4.46
N ALA A 179 -5.22 5.14 4.26
CA ALA A 179 -4.78 4.69 2.95
C ALA A 179 -5.26 3.26 2.67
N HIS A 180 -5.80 3.03 1.47
CA HIS A 180 -6.33 1.74 1.07
C HIS A 180 -5.95 1.37 -0.36
N THR A 181 -5.41 0.17 -0.55
CA THR A 181 -5.13 -0.42 -1.87
C THR A 181 -5.71 -1.83 -1.98
N ASP A 182 -6.47 -2.16 -3.03
CA ASP A 182 -6.89 -3.55 -3.27
C ASP A 182 -5.72 -4.39 -3.86
N THR A 183 -4.99 -3.87 -4.84
CA THR A 183 -3.86 -4.58 -5.46
C THR A 183 -2.73 -3.64 -5.85
N GLY A 184 -1.55 -3.86 -5.28
CA GLY A 184 -0.36 -3.03 -5.46
C GLY A 184 0.41 -2.96 -4.15
N ASP A 185 1.42 -2.11 -4.08
CA ASP A 185 2.25 -1.99 -2.88
C ASP A 185 2.00 -0.65 -2.18
N ILE A 186 2.23 -0.60 -0.87
CA ILE A 186 2.18 0.65 -0.10
C ILE A 186 3.53 0.90 0.53
N PHE A 187 4.13 2.04 0.19
CA PHE A 187 5.37 2.55 0.78
C PHE A 187 5.04 3.85 1.50
N MET A 188 5.37 3.90 2.79
CA MET A 188 5.28 5.14 3.56
C MET A 188 6.55 5.39 4.35
N SER A 189 7.04 6.63 4.33
CA SER A 189 8.22 7.04 5.07
C SER A 189 8.03 8.40 5.76
N ASP A 190 8.59 8.55 6.97
CA ASP A 190 8.60 9.83 7.69
C ASP A 190 7.19 10.43 7.86
N ILE A 191 6.30 9.64 8.47
CA ILE A 191 4.88 10.00 8.67
C ILE A 191 4.59 10.24 10.15
N ASN A 192 3.91 11.34 10.47
CA ASN A 192 3.53 11.67 11.85
C ASN A 192 2.04 11.99 11.98
N VAL A 193 1.29 11.15 12.70
CA VAL A 193 -0.16 11.27 12.85
C VAL A 193 -0.56 11.45 14.31
N SER A 194 -1.21 12.56 14.61
CA SER A 194 -1.60 12.89 15.99
C SER A 194 -2.90 12.22 16.45
N GLY A 195 -3.75 11.79 15.52
CA GLY A 195 -4.98 11.01 15.74
C GLY A 195 -4.85 9.59 15.19
N ASP A 196 -5.79 9.20 14.33
CA ASP A 196 -5.91 7.84 13.80
C ASP A 196 -5.06 7.63 12.53
N TYR A 197 -4.20 6.61 12.57
CA TYR A 197 -3.44 6.12 11.42
C TYR A 197 -3.95 4.73 11.02
N GLU A 198 -4.49 4.60 9.82
CA GLU A 198 -4.99 3.33 9.28
C GLU A 198 -4.55 3.09 7.84
N VAL A 199 -3.91 1.95 7.61
CA VAL A 199 -3.46 1.52 6.28
C VAL A 199 -3.96 0.11 6.01
N GLU A 200 -4.64 -0.08 4.88
CA GLU A 200 -5.25 -1.35 4.48
C GLU A 200 -4.78 -1.78 3.08
N LEU A 201 -4.35 -3.03 2.95
CA LEU A 201 -3.90 -3.62 1.70
C LEU A 201 -4.55 -4.99 1.46
N SER A 202 -5.18 -5.23 0.33
CA SER A 202 -5.72 -6.58 0.04
C SER A 202 -4.67 -7.51 -0.57
N THR A 203 -3.86 -7.08 -1.53
CA THR A 203 -2.84 -7.93 -2.16
C THR A 203 -1.62 -7.13 -2.62
N GLY A 204 -0.44 -7.50 -2.12
CA GLY A 204 0.84 -6.85 -2.34
C GLY A 204 1.57 -6.64 -1.01
N ASP A 205 2.67 -5.91 -1.03
CA ASP A 205 3.51 -5.71 0.16
C ASP A 205 3.32 -4.29 0.74
N MET A 206 3.38 -4.20 2.08
CA MET A 206 3.28 -2.94 2.82
C MET A 206 4.59 -2.68 3.55
N THR A 207 5.24 -1.56 3.27
CA THR A 207 6.47 -1.13 3.93
C THR A 207 6.26 0.24 4.57
N LEU A 208 6.33 0.32 5.90
CA LEU A 208 6.16 1.55 6.66
C LEU A 208 7.44 1.81 7.47
N ASN A 209 8.04 2.99 7.29
CA ASN A 209 9.31 3.36 7.91
C ASN A 209 9.22 4.74 8.58
N GLY A 210 9.70 4.89 9.81
CA GLY A 210 9.75 6.19 10.47
C GLY A 210 8.36 6.77 10.72
N VAL A 211 7.45 5.98 11.30
CA VAL A 211 6.06 6.41 11.57
C VAL A 211 5.87 6.71 13.04
N SER A 212 5.34 7.89 13.36
CA SER A 212 4.90 8.28 14.70
C SER A 212 3.38 8.41 14.71
N ALA A 213 2.67 7.64 15.53
CA ALA A 213 1.21 7.71 15.62
C ALA A 213 0.71 7.51 17.05
N ASN A 214 -0.45 8.07 17.43
CA ASN A 214 -1.05 7.68 18.71
C ASN A 214 -1.68 6.28 18.61
N THR A 215 -2.60 6.11 17.65
CA THR A 215 -3.28 4.87 17.29
C THR A 215 -2.81 4.42 15.92
N PHE A 216 -2.19 3.24 15.84
CA PHE A 216 -1.60 2.70 14.63
C PHE A 216 -2.31 1.40 14.21
N SER A 217 -2.83 1.35 12.99
CA SER A 217 -3.46 0.16 12.41
C SER A 217 -2.89 -0.13 11.02
N ALA A 218 -2.29 -1.30 10.84
CA ALA A 218 -1.82 -1.80 9.55
C ALA A 218 -2.45 -3.17 9.26
N LYS A 219 -3.18 -3.28 8.15
CA LYS A 219 -3.89 -4.52 7.80
C LYS A 219 -3.54 -4.98 6.41
N SER A 220 -3.26 -6.27 6.25
CA SER A 220 -3.10 -6.91 4.95
C SER A 220 -3.89 -8.23 4.82
N SER A 221 -4.34 -8.57 3.61
CA SER A 221 -4.90 -9.91 3.35
C SER A 221 -3.88 -10.87 2.73
N THR A 222 -3.02 -10.42 1.82
CA THR A 222 -2.02 -11.29 1.18
C THR A 222 -0.79 -10.49 0.78
N GLY A 223 0.35 -10.87 1.37
CA GLY A 223 1.64 -10.23 1.19
C GLY A 223 2.32 -9.99 2.53
N ASP A 224 3.48 -9.36 2.51
CA ASP A 224 4.27 -9.08 3.71
C ASP A 224 3.97 -7.67 4.23
N ILE A 225 3.93 -7.52 5.56
CA ILE A 225 3.93 -6.23 6.25
C ILE A 225 5.30 -6.05 6.91
N GLU A 226 6.03 -5.02 6.50
CA GLU A 226 7.32 -4.62 7.07
C GLU A 226 7.19 -3.25 7.75
N LEU A 227 7.46 -3.24 9.05
CA LEU A 227 7.41 -2.06 9.90
C LEU A 227 8.81 -1.78 10.47
N MET A 228 9.31 -0.57 10.27
CA MET A 228 10.62 -0.13 10.74
C MET A 228 10.51 1.24 11.41
N ASP A 229 11.18 1.42 12.55
CA ASP A 229 11.22 2.69 13.28
C ASP A 229 9.81 3.28 13.54
N ILE A 230 8.90 2.46 14.06
CA ILE A 230 7.54 2.87 14.42
C ILE A 230 7.49 3.27 15.88
N THR A 231 6.93 4.44 16.18
CA THR A 231 6.60 4.87 17.54
C THR A 231 5.10 5.06 17.67
N ALA A 232 4.42 4.23 18.47
CA ALA A 232 3.00 4.44 18.75
C ALA A 232 2.58 4.09 20.18
N ASN A 233 1.40 4.54 20.62
CA ASN A 233 0.86 4.06 21.89
C ASN A 233 0.24 2.67 21.70
N ASP A 234 -0.81 2.60 20.88
CA ASP A 234 -1.53 1.36 20.61
C ASP A 234 -1.33 0.98 19.13
N ALA A 235 -0.73 -0.18 18.89
CA ALA A 235 -0.52 -0.71 17.55
C ALA A 235 -1.27 -2.02 17.33
N THR A 236 -2.03 -2.10 16.24
CA THR A 236 -2.68 -3.30 15.73
C THR A 236 -2.13 -3.62 14.34
N VAL A 237 -1.65 -4.85 14.15
CA VAL A 237 -1.10 -5.32 12.87
C VAL A 237 -1.74 -6.66 12.52
N ASP A 238 -2.60 -6.66 11.51
CA ASP A 238 -3.33 -7.86 11.10
C ASP A 238 -2.89 -8.30 9.71
N ASN A 239 -2.56 -9.59 9.54
CA ASN A 239 -2.32 -10.16 8.23
C ASN A 239 -3.03 -11.51 8.05
N SER A 240 -3.64 -11.78 6.90
CA SER A 240 -4.19 -13.12 6.64
C SER A 240 -3.14 -14.10 6.12
N THR A 241 -2.26 -13.69 5.20
CA THR A 241 -1.24 -14.58 4.63
C THR A 241 0.04 -13.85 4.24
N GLY A 242 1.18 -14.29 4.80
CA GLY A 242 2.50 -13.72 4.47
C GLY A 242 3.42 -13.66 5.70
N ARG A 243 4.04 -12.51 5.93
CA ARG A 243 4.86 -12.21 7.10
C ARG A 243 4.44 -10.88 7.71
N ILE A 244 4.53 -10.79 9.04
CA ILE A 244 4.61 -9.52 9.76
C ILE A 244 6.05 -9.42 10.29
N SER A 245 6.77 -8.37 9.90
CA SER A 245 8.13 -8.07 10.36
C SER A 245 8.14 -6.70 10.99
N ILE A 246 8.52 -6.60 12.26
CA ILE A 246 8.59 -5.33 12.99
C ILE A 246 9.99 -5.18 13.57
N SER A 247 10.63 -4.05 13.28
CA SER A 247 12.01 -3.78 13.68
C SER A 247 12.18 -2.39 14.28
N ASP A 248 13.06 -2.29 15.27
CA ASP A 248 13.53 -1.02 15.86
C ASP A 248 12.38 -0.08 16.26
N SER A 249 11.31 -0.63 16.82
CA SER A 249 10.04 0.08 17.07
C SER A 249 9.67 0.13 18.55
N THR A 250 8.94 1.17 18.96
CA THR A 250 8.48 1.38 20.34
C THR A 250 6.96 1.54 20.41
N PHE A 251 6.33 0.76 21.28
CA PHE A 251 4.89 0.78 21.52
C PHE A 251 4.56 0.93 23.01
N THR A 252 3.37 1.39 23.37
CA THR A 252 2.83 1.08 24.71
C THR A 252 2.24 -0.34 24.70
N SER A 253 1.42 -0.66 23.70
CA SER A 253 0.82 -1.97 23.47
C SER A 253 0.92 -2.36 22.00
N LEU A 254 1.40 -3.58 21.74
CA LEU A 254 1.46 -4.17 20.40
C LEU A 254 0.55 -5.41 20.34
N ASN A 255 -0.38 -5.41 19.40
CA ASN A 255 -1.15 -6.57 19.00
C ASN A 255 -0.83 -6.91 17.54
N ALA A 256 -0.32 -8.12 17.27
CA ALA A 256 -0.08 -8.60 15.92
C ALA A 256 -0.67 -10.00 15.72
N ASP A 257 -1.54 -10.13 14.72
CA ASP A 257 -2.21 -11.38 14.35
C ASP A 257 -1.85 -11.78 12.93
N ILE A 258 -1.50 -13.06 12.73
CA ILE A 258 -1.40 -13.64 11.40
C ILE A 258 -2.08 -15.00 11.25
N SER A 259 -3.02 -15.11 10.32
CA SER A 259 -3.71 -16.39 10.09
C SER A 259 -2.79 -17.48 9.51
N THR A 260 -1.98 -17.18 8.49
CA THR A 260 -1.00 -18.14 7.95
C THR A 260 0.29 -17.43 7.57
N GLY A 261 1.37 -17.68 8.29
CA GLY A 261 2.58 -16.93 8.06
C GLY A 261 3.51 -16.88 9.26
N ARG A 262 4.38 -15.88 9.30
CA ARG A 262 5.35 -15.71 10.38
C ARG A 262 5.25 -14.31 10.96
N ILE A 263 5.33 -14.21 12.29
CA ILE A 263 5.60 -12.96 12.99
C ILE A 263 7.08 -12.92 13.35
N VAL A 264 7.75 -11.83 12.99
CA VAL A 264 9.15 -11.56 13.35
C VAL A 264 9.24 -10.22 14.04
N LEU A 265 9.71 -10.21 15.29
CA LEU A 265 10.04 -8.98 16.01
C LEU A 265 11.54 -8.90 16.27
N ASN A 266 12.16 -7.75 15.98
CA ASN A 266 13.56 -7.47 16.25
C ASN A 266 13.72 -6.08 16.90
N HIS A 267 14.34 -6.00 18.07
CA HIS A 267 14.48 -4.75 18.84
C HIS A 267 13.17 -3.95 19.03
N VAL A 268 12.06 -4.64 19.30
CA VAL A 268 10.77 -4.00 19.58
C VAL A 268 10.58 -3.83 21.08
N ILE A 269 10.29 -2.61 21.53
CA ILE A 269 10.05 -2.27 22.94
C ILE A 269 8.57 -1.97 23.16
N ALA A 270 7.91 -2.70 24.06
CA ALA A 270 6.54 -2.41 24.48
C ALA A 270 6.29 -2.80 25.94
N ASN A 271 5.20 -2.29 26.53
CA ASN A 271 4.75 -2.72 27.86
C ASN A 271 3.84 -3.95 27.80
N SER A 272 3.24 -4.19 26.63
CA SER A 272 2.37 -5.33 26.36
C SER A 272 2.56 -5.83 24.93
N TYR A 273 2.71 -7.14 24.77
CA TYR A 273 2.77 -7.84 23.49
C TYR A 273 1.68 -8.91 23.48
N ILE A 274 0.89 -8.91 22.41
CA ILE A 274 -0.08 -9.96 22.08
C ILE A 274 0.24 -10.39 20.65
N LEU A 275 0.75 -11.61 20.50
CA LEU A 275 1.18 -12.15 19.22
C LEU A 275 0.42 -13.44 18.93
N GLU A 276 -0.34 -13.48 17.85
CA GLU A 276 -1.18 -14.64 17.54
C GLU A 276 -0.91 -15.14 16.13
N SER A 277 -0.76 -16.46 15.98
CA SER A 277 -0.73 -17.09 14.66
C SER A 277 -1.49 -18.40 14.57
N SER A 278 -2.42 -18.51 13.63
CA SER A 278 -3.13 -19.79 13.42
C SER A 278 -2.21 -20.85 12.80
N THR A 279 -1.33 -20.49 11.86
CA THR A 279 -0.35 -21.42 11.29
C THR A 279 0.92 -20.68 10.92
N GLY A 280 1.97 -20.92 11.70
CA GLY A 280 3.35 -20.59 11.41
C GLY A 280 4.08 -20.03 12.63
N ASP A 281 5.33 -19.64 12.44
CA ASP A 281 6.23 -19.38 13.57
C ASP A 281 6.09 -17.95 14.12
N ILE A 282 6.35 -17.79 15.42
CA ILE A 282 6.57 -16.50 16.05
C ILE A 282 8.04 -16.45 16.48
N VAL A 283 8.80 -15.48 15.97
CA VAL A 283 10.24 -15.33 16.23
C VAL A 283 10.49 -13.94 16.77
N VAL A 284 11.08 -13.86 17.97
CA VAL A 284 11.24 -12.60 18.69
C VAL A 284 12.66 -12.51 19.22
N THR A 285 13.29 -11.37 18.97
CA THR A 285 14.60 -11.03 19.54
C THR A 285 14.44 -9.89 20.53
N LEU A 286 14.85 -10.11 21.77
CA LEU A 286 14.74 -9.16 22.87
C LEU A 286 16.12 -8.78 23.40
N SER A 287 16.26 -7.59 23.98
CA SER A 287 17.51 -7.18 24.63
C SER A 287 17.72 -7.82 26.01
N THR A 288 16.62 -8.23 26.66
CA THR A 288 16.62 -8.94 27.95
C THR A 288 15.32 -9.73 28.07
N ILE A 289 15.30 -10.73 28.95
CA ILE A 289 14.09 -11.51 29.29
C ILE A 289 13.61 -11.28 30.73
N ASP A 290 14.40 -10.60 31.57
CA ASP A 290 14.17 -10.55 33.02
C ASP A 290 12.90 -9.76 33.41
N ASP A 291 12.50 -8.79 32.57
CA ASP A 291 11.35 -7.92 32.81
C ASP A 291 10.02 -8.48 32.26
N TYR A 292 10.08 -9.59 31.52
CA TYR A 292 8.96 -10.14 30.77
C TYR A 292 8.20 -11.23 31.55
N ARG A 293 6.90 -11.02 31.68
CA ARG A 293 5.93 -12.01 32.13
C ARG A 293 5.35 -12.73 30.92
N PHE A 294 5.94 -13.88 30.62
CA PHE A 294 5.62 -14.71 29.47
C PHE A 294 4.37 -15.56 29.70
N ASP A 295 3.55 -15.64 28.67
CA ASP A 295 2.46 -16.60 28.48
C ASP A 295 2.53 -17.10 27.04
N LEU A 296 3.16 -18.25 26.84
CA LEU A 296 3.50 -18.79 25.53
C LEU A 296 2.82 -20.15 25.34
N GLU A 297 2.10 -20.33 24.23
CA GLU A 297 1.38 -21.58 23.96
C GLU A 297 1.47 -21.99 22.48
N THR A 298 1.64 -23.28 22.24
CA THR A 298 1.42 -23.87 20.91
C THR A 298 0.80 -25.26 20.94
N ASP A 299 -0.27 -25.50 20.17
CA ASP A 299 -0.90 -26.82 20.10
C ASP A 299 -0.01 -27.85 19.39
N THR A 300 0.66 -27.43 18.31
CA THR A 300 1.53 -28.27 17.49
C THR A 300 2.80 -27.53 17.13
N GLY A 301 3.82 -27.72 17.95
CA GLY A 301 5.09 -27.02 17.79
C GLY A 301 6.02 -27.21 18.95
N LYS A 302 6.99 -26.29 19.07
CA LYS A 302 7.87 -26.19 20.23
C LYS A 302 8.11 -24.73 20.58
N ILE A 303 8.16 -24.47 21.87
CA ILE A 303 8.61 -23.21 22.44
C ILE A 303 10.10 -23.33 22.77
N LYS A 304 10.89 -22.34 22.35
CA LYS A 304 12.31 -22.22 22.71
C LYS A 304 12.60 -20.83 23.24
N ILE A 305 13.38 -20.78 24.32
CA ILE A 305 13.92 -19.54 24.88
C ILE A 305 15.44 -19.68 24.97
N ASN A 306 16.18 -18.82 24.28
CA ASN A 306 17.63 -18.85 24.17
C ASN A 306 18.16 -20.25 23.80
N GLY A 307 17.61 -20.83 22.73
CA GLY A 307 17.89 -22.19 22.27
C GLY A 307 17.38 -23.35 23.16
N ASN A 308 16.90 -23.10 24.38
CA ASN A 308 16.41 -24.14 25.29
C ASN A 308 14.92 -24.42 25.07
N SER A 309 14.57 -25.69 24.88
CA SER A 309 13.18 -26.13 24.72
C SER A 309 12.40 -25.97 26.02
N GLN A 310 11.24 -25.34 25.96
CA GLN A 310 10.32 -25.18 27.10
C GLN A 310 9.12 -26.14 27.04
N GLY A 311 8.87 -26.77 25.90
CA GLY A 311 7.72 -27.64 25.69
C GLY A 311 6.77 -27.01 24.67
N ASP A 312 5.48 -27.20 24.89
CA ASP A 312 4.35 -26.66 24.14
C ASP A 312 3.60 -25.54 24.90
N GLU A 313 3.81 -25.41 26.21
CA GLU A 313 3.31 -24.29 27.04
C GLU A 313 4.45 -23.76 27.94
N TYR A 314 4.53 -22.44 28.12
CA TYR A 314 5.47 -21.82 29.06
C TYR A 314 4.89 -20.54 29.67
N GLN A 315 4.87 -20.46 31.00
CA GLN A 315 4.47 -19.27 31.75
C GLN A 315 5.55 -18.85 32.73
N SER A 316 5.82 -17.54 32.81
CA SER A 316 6.62 -16.95 33.88
C SER A 316 5.73 -16.14 34.83
N LEU A 317 6.06 -16.16 36.13
CA LEU A 317 5.28 -15.45 37.16
C LEU A 317 5.92 -14.12 37.59
N ASN A 318 7.09 -13.81 37.05
CA ASN A 318 7.87 -12.61 37.33
C ASN A 318 7.89 -11.71 36.08
N GLY A 319 8.26 -10.44 36.25
CA GLY A 319 8.26 -9.45 35.19
C GLY A 319 7.03 -8.54 35.23
N SER A 320 7.20 -7.30 34.77
CA SER A 320 6.14 -6.30 34.67
C SER A 320 5.59 -6.13 33.26
N ILE A 321 6.35 -6.55 32.25
CA ILE A 321 5.97 -6.45 30.83
C ILE A 321 5.15 -7.68 30.47
N ILE A 322 3.95 -7.47 29.92
CA ILE A 322 3.08 -8.57 29.50
C ILE A 322 3.55 -9.08 28.15
N PHE A 323 3.77 -10.39 28.02
CA PHE A 323 4.16 -10.99 26.75
C PHE A 323 3.38 -12.27 26.49
N SER A 324 2.35 -12.17 25.67
CA SER A 324 1.59 -13.33 25.21
C SER A 324 1.93 -13.64 23.76
N ALA A 325 2.27 -14.89 23.47
CA ALA A 325 2.46 -15.36 22.11
C ALA A 325 1.87 -16.75 21.93
N ASN A 326 0.94 -16.91 20.98
CA ASN A 326 0.17 -18.13 20.80
C ASN A 326 0.22 -18.59 19.34
N THR A 327 0.41 -19.89 19.10
CA THR A 327 0.22 -20.46 17.77
C THR A 327 -0.36 -21.87 17.73
N ASN A 328 -1.40 -22.11 16.92
CA ASN A 328 -2.00 -23.45 16.83
C ASN A 328 -1.05 -24.44 16.12
N THR A 329 -0.26 -23.99 15.14
CA THR A 329 0.71 -24.85 14.46
C THR A 329 1.91 -24.04 14.03
N GLY A 330 3.00 -24.14 14.78
CA GLY A 330 4.19 -23.33 14.58
C GLY A 330 5.10 -23.37 15.80
N ASN A 331 6.32 -22.85 15.66
CA ASN A 331 7.21 -22.72 16.81
C ASN A 331 7.17 -21.30 17.34
N ILE A 332 7.33 -21.16 18.66
CA ILE A 332 7.61 -19.87 19.29
C ILE A 332 9.08 -19.87 19.68
N THR A 333 9.84 -18.91 19.19
CA THR A 333 11.27 -18.77 19.48
C THR A 333 11.54 -17.38 20.01
N ILE A 334 12.00 -17.31 21.25
CA ILE A 334 12.46 -16.09 21.90
C ILE A 334 13.98 -16.17 22.07
N GLU A 335 14.71 -15.22 21.52
CA GLU A 335 16.17 -15.12 21.66
C GLU A 335 16.54 -13.77 22.29
N VAL A 336 17.66 -13.75 23.01
CA VAL A 336 18.25 -12.53 23.59
C VAL A 336 19.50 -12.16 22.82
N ASP A 337 19.64 -10.88 22.46
CA ASP A 337 20.85 -10.37 21.82
C ASP A 337 22.07 -10.59 22.74
N ALA A 338 23.15 -11.10 22.14
CA ALA A 338 24.36 -11.53 22.86
C ALA A 338 25.36 -10.39 23.14
#